data_AF-A0A6H3F7W6-F1
#
_entry.id   AF-A0A6H3F7W6-F1
#
_cell.length_a   1.000
_cell.length_b   1.000
_cell.length_c   1.000
_cell.angle_alpha   90.00
_cell.angle_beta   90.00
_cell.angle_gamma   90.00
#
_symmetry.space_group_name_H-M   'P 1'
#
loop_
_entity.id
_entity.type
_entity.pdbx_description
1 polymer ?
#
loop_
_entity_poly.entity_id
_entity_poly.type
_entity_poly.pdbx_seq_one_letter_code
_entity_poly.pdbx_strand_id
1 'polypeptide(L)'
;MKPGITYTFHHTGIPTHEIRDNELYSPQAGMYTSDNPGKFKIQWHRFDADSPLHPLLRTLPHVAFAVSDLHAAIAGEEVILGPYEPIDDYWVAVINDAGVPVELIQTSLSDAELWARARAGQGALYGNKKLFLR
;
A
#
# COMPACT_ATOMS: atom_id res chain seq x y z
N MET A 1 2.02 -17.27 7.67
CA MET A 1 1.54 -16.41 8.78
C MET A 1 2.14 -16.89 10.09
N LYS A 2 2.64 -15.97 10.92
CA LYS A 2 3.31 -16.29 12.19
C LYS A 2 2.33 -16.41 13.37
N PRO A 3 2.59 -17.30 14.34
CA PRO A 3 1.75 -17.42 15.53
C PRO A 3 1.83 -16.15 16.38
N GLY A 4 0.72 -15.82 17.06
CA GLY A 4 0.64 -14.66 17.95
C GLY A 4 0.46 -13.31 17.25
N ILE A 5 0.38 -13.29 15.92
CA ILE A 5 0.12 -12.09 15.13
C ILE A 5 -1.26 -12.22 14.47
N THR A 6 -2.08 -11.19 14.61
CA THR A 6 -3.37 -11.09 13.89
C THR A 6 -3.12 -10.56 12.49
N TYR A 7 -3.75 -11.17 11.48
CA TYR A 7 -3.73 -10.70 10.10
C TYR A 7 -5.18 -10.44 9.66
N THR A 8 -5.50 -9.19 9.35
CA THR A 8 -6.81 -8.79 8.85
C THR A 8 -6.69 -8.34 7.40
N PHE A 9 -7.53 -8.85 6.51
CA PHE A 9 -7.53 -8.41 5.12
C PHE A 9 -7.71 -6.89 5.03
N HIS A 10 -6.79 -6.22 4.34
CA HIS A 10 -6.84 -4.79 4.10
C HIS A 10 -7.32 -4.51 2.67
N HIS A 11 -6.60 -4.97 1.66
CA HIS A 11 -6.97 -4.79 0.26
C HIS A 11 -6.23 -5.78 -0.66
N THR A 12 -6.56 -5.76 -1.96
CA THR A 12 -5.79 -6.43 -3.00
C THR A 12 -5.30 -5.40 -4.01
N GLY A 13 -3.99 -5.34 -4.24
CA GLY A 13 -3.40 -4.51 -5.29
C GLY A 13 -3.22 -5.31 -6.57
N ILE A 14 -3.58 -4.72 -7.72
CA ILE A 14 -3.52 -5.37 -9.03
C ILE A 14 -2.74 -4.48 -10.00
N PRO A 15 -1.58 -4.94 -10.51
CA PRO A 15 -0.88 -4.25 -11.58
C PRO A 15 -1.74 -4.12 -12.84
N THR A 16 -1.61 -2.98 -13.52
CA THR A 16 -2.31 -2.72 -14.77
C THR A 16 -1.48 -1.85 -15.70
N HIS A 17 -1.73 -1.99 -17.00
CA HIS A 17 -1.22 -1.10 -18.04
C HIS A 17 -2.25 -0.05 -18.47
N GLU A 18 -3.50 -0.19 -18.02
CA GLU A 18 -4.58 0.74 -18.32
C GLU A 18 -4.49 1.97 -17.42
N ILE A 19 -4.65 3.17 -17.99
CA ILE A 19 -4.86 4.38 -17.20
C ILE A 19 -6.23 4.25 -16.51
N ARG A 20 -6.27 4.54 -15.20
CA ARG A 20 -7.49 4.49 -14.40
C ARG A 20 -7.94 5.91 -14.04
N ASP A 21 -9.25 6.08 -13.92
CA ASP A 21 -9.81 7.34 -13.44
C ASP A 21 -9.31 7.65 -12.02
N ASN A 22 -9.02 8.93 -11.76
CA ASN A 22 -8.56 9.45 -10.47
C ASN A 22 -7.28 8.81 -9.93
N GLU A 23 -6.40 8.29 -10.80
CA GLU A 23 -5.12 7.75 -10.37
C GLU A 23 -4.23 8.83 -9.72
N LEU A 24 -3.62 8.49 -8.58
CA LEU A 24 -2.69 9.33 -7.84
C LEU A 24 -1.26 8.85 -8.09
N TYR A 25 -0.38 9.77 -8.49
CA TYR A 25 1.01 9.46 -8.76
C TYR A 25 1.89 9.64 -7.51
N SER A 26 2.71 8.63 -7.21
CA SER A 26 3.81 8.69 -6.27
C SER A 26 5.14 8.73 -7.04
N PRO A 27 5.81 9.90 -7.11
CA PRO A 27 7.09 10.03 -7.79
C PRO A 27 8.19 9.14 -7.21
N GLN A 28 8.18 8.92 -5.90
CA GLN A 28 9.18 8.10 -5.22
C GLN A 28 9.06 6.62 -5.59
N ALA A 29 7.83 6.17 -5.85
CA ALA A 29 7.54 4.80 -6.25
C ALA A 29 7.51 4.60 -7.78
N GLY A 30 7.49 5.68 -8.57
CA GLY A 30 7.21 5.59 -10.01
C GLY A 30 5.90 4.84 -10.28
N MET A 31 4.87 5.14 -9.47
CA MET A 31 3.63 4.36 -9.42
C MET A 31 2.41 5.27 -9.35
N TYR A 32 1.41 4.94 -10.14
CA TYR A 32 0.06 5.47 -10.09
C TYR A 32 -0.83 4.47 -9.35
N THR A 33 -1.67 4.94 -8.43
CA THR A 33 -2.65 4.11 -7.72
C THR A 33 -4.07 4.65 -7.88
N SER A 34 -5.06 3.77 -8.03
CA SER A 34 -6.47 4.15 -8.08
C SER A 34 -7.33 3.08 -7.38
N ASP A 35 -8.27 3.51 -6.54
CA ASP A 35 -9.22 2.61 -5.91
C ASP A 35 -10.24 2.08 -6.94
N ASN A 36 -10.50 0.79 -6.90
CA ASN A 36 -11.56 0.18 -7.70
C ASN A 36 -12.94 0.63 -7.19
N PRO A 37 -13.84 1.15 -8.05
CA PRO A 37 -15.17 1.64 -7.63
C PRO A 37 -16.16 0.53 -7.25
N GLY A 38 -15.71 -0.73 -7.20
CA GLY A 38 -16.53 -1.88 -6.83
C GLY A 38 -16.75 -2.01 -5.31
N LYS A 39 -17.38 -3.12 -4.92
CA LYS A 39 -17.75 -3.39 -3.51
C LYS A 39 -16.60 -3.91 -2.65
N PHE A 40 -15.49 -4.31 -3.27
CA PHE A 40 -14.35 -4.91 -2.59
C PHE A 40 -13.17 -3.94 -2.57
N LYS A 41 -12.36 -4.03 -1.51
CA LYS A 41 -11.15 -3.22 -1.32
C LYS A 41 -10.06 -3.69 -2.30
N ILE A 42 -10.10 -3.15 -3.51
CA ILE A 42 -9.15 -3.45 -4.60
C ILE A 42 -8.53 -2.13 -5.04
N GLN A 43 -7.22 -2.15 -5.28
CA GLN A 43 -6.47 -1.04 -5.85
C GLN A 43 -5.81 -1.45 -7.16
N TRP A 44 -5.83 -0.54 -8.12
CA TRP A 44 -5.12 -0.68 -9.39
C TRP A 44 -3.80 0.06 -9.29
N HIS A 45 -2.72 -0.58 -9.74
CA HIS A 45 -1.39 0.03 -9.76
C HIS A 45 -0.81 0.03 -11.17
N ARG A 46 -0.45 1.20 -11.67
CA ARG A 46 0.27 1.35 -12.94
C ARG A 46 1.65 1.90 -12.65
N PHE A 47 2.68 1.31 -13.26
CA PHE A 47 4.07 1.66 -12.96
C PHE A 47 4.73 2.32 -14.16
N ASP A 48 5.65 3.24 -13.89
CA ASP A 48 6.56 3.71 -14.91
C ASP A 48 7.53 2.61 -15.33
N ALA A 49 8.07 2.74 -16.54
CA ALA A 49 9.01 1.76 -17.09
C ALA A 49 10.25 1.61 -16.19
N ASP A 50 10.72 2.72 -15.62
CA ASP A 50 11.87 2.86 -14.74
C ASP A 50 11.50 2.90 -13.25
N SER A 51 10.26 2.52 -12.88
CA SER A 51 9.86 2.42 -11.47
C SER A 51 10.89 1.63 -10.65
N PRO A 52 11.34 2.17 -9.50
CA PRO A 52 12.37 1.53 -8.67
C PRO A 52 11.84 0.33 -7.88
N LEU A 53 10.54 0.08 -7.91
CA LEU A 53 9.92 -1.00 -7.13
C LEU A 53 10.32 -2.38 -7.66
N HIS A 54 10.35 -3.34 -6.74
CA HIS A 54 10.69 -4.72 -7.04
C HIS A 54 9.80 -5.30 -8.16
N PRO A 55 10.34 -6.09 -9.10
CA PRO A 55 9.56 -6.62 -10.23
C PRO A 55 8.29 -7.36 -9.83
N LEU A 56 8.29 -8.08 -8.70
CA LEU A 56 7.10 -8.79 -8.22
C LEU A 56 5.93 -7.84 -7.94
N LEU A 57 6.18 -6.69 -7.30
CA LEU A 57 5.15 -5.67 -7.05
C LEU A 57 4.58 -5.09 -8.36
N ARG A 58 5.42 -5.02 -9.40
CA ARG A 58 5.07 -4.44 -10.69
C ARG A 58 4.31 -5.39 -11.62
N THR A 59 4.39 -6.70 -11.37
CA THR A 59 3.96 -7.73 -12.33
C THR A 59 2.96 -8.73 -11.76
N LEU A 60 2.85 -8.85 -10.43
CA LEU A 60 1.91 -9.76 -9.78
C LEU A 60 0.93 -8.99 -8.89
N PRO A 61 -0.33 -9.45 -8.78
CA PRO A 61 -1.23 -9.00 -7.73
C PRO A 61 -0.65 -9.29 -6.35
N HIS A 62 -0.96 -8.44 -5.38
CA HIS A 62 -0.63 -8.68 -3.98
C HIS A 62 -1.89 -8.61 -3.11
N VAL A 63 -1.86 -9.34 -2.00
CA VAL A 63 -2.82 -9.15 -0.91
C VAL A 63 -2.13 -8.33 0.17
N ALA A 64 -2.86 -7.38 0.74
CA ALA A 64 -2.44 -6.58 1.86
C ALA A 64 -3.16 -7.01 3.13
N PHE A 65 -2.41 -7.16 4.23
CA PHE A 65 -2.95 -7.45 5.55
C PHE A 65 -2.56 -6.36 6.54
N ALA A 66 -3.54 -5.91 7.33
CA ALA A 66 -3.27 -5.21 8.57
C ALA A 66 -2.81 -6.22 9.63
N VAL A 67 -1.65 -5.97 10.24
CA VAL A 67 -1.03 -6.81 11.25
C VAL A 67 -0.92 -6.11 12.60
N SER A 68 -1.01 -6.91 13.67
CA SER A 68 -0.88 -6.40 15.04
C SER A 68 0.56 -6.03 15.43
N ASP A 69 1.56 -6.61 14.76
CA ASP A 69 2.98 -6.32 14.95
C ASP A 69 3.75 -6.56 13.63
N LEU A 70 4.14 -5.49 12.95
CA LEU A 70 4.83 -5.51 11.66
C LEU A 70 6.25 -6.05 11.80
N HIS A 71 6.97 -5.64 12.84
CA HIS A 71 8.35 -6.09 13.07
C HIS A 71 8.39 -7.61 13.26
N ALA A 72 7.49 -8.15 14.09
CA ALA A 72 7.36 -9.59 14.26
C ALA A 72 6.89 -10.28 12.97
N ALA A 73 5.96 -9.66 12.23
CA ALA A 73 5.43 -10.23 10.98
C ALA A 73 6.50 -10.36 9.89
N ILE A 74 7.44 -9.40 9.78
CA ILE A 74 8.51 -9.44 8.77
C ILE A 74 9.80 -10.12 9.25
N ALA A 75 9.94 -10.45 10.54
CA ALA A 75 11.18 -11.03 11.09
C ALA A 75 11.58 -12.36 10.40
N GLY A 76 12.70 -12.38 9.68
CA GLY A 76 13.18 -13.56 8.96
C GLY A 76 12.49 -13.81 7.61
N GLU A 77 11.63 -12.89 7.16
CA GLU A 77 11.07 -12.90 5.81
C GLU A 77 12.02 -12.17 4.83
N GLU A 78 11.89 -12.45 3.53
CA GLU A 78 12.53 -11.65 2.48
C GLU A 78 11.73 -10.36 2.24
N VAL A 79 12.18 -9.25 2.82
CA VAL A 79 11.53 -7.94 2.64
C VAL A 79 11.98 -7.32 1.33
N ILE A 80 11.04 -7.06 0.42
CA ILE A 80 11.28 -6.48 -0.91
C ILE A 80 10.87 -5.00 -1.02
N LEU A 81 10.18 -4.47 0.00
CA LEU A 81 9.91 -3.04 0.18
C LEU A 81 9.74 -2.73 1.68
N GLY A 82 10.35 -1.65 2.16
CA GLY A 82 10.20 -1.20 3.54
C GLY A 82 11.06 -1.97 4.57
N PRO A 83 10.69 -1.94 5.87
CA PRO A 83 9.56 -1.18 6.41
C PRO A 83 9.76 0.33 6.24
N TYR A 84 8.69 1.07 5.98
CA TYR A 84 8.69 2.53 5.92
C TYR A 84 7.37 3.10 6.43
N GLU A 85 7.38 4.40 6.75
CA GLU A 85 6.24 5.11 7.35
C GLU A 85 5.77 6.22 6.39
N PRO A 86 4.85 5.92 5.44
CA PRO A 86 4.35 6.93 4.50
C PRO A 86 3.58 8.08 5.16
N ILE A 87 2.98 7.82 6.32
CA ILE A 87 2.23 8.75 7.16
C ILE A 87 2.56 8.38 8.59
N ASP A 88 2.72 9.38 9.48
CA ASP A 88 2.95 9.16 10.91
C ASP A 88 1.99 8.09 11.47
N ASP A 89 2.54 7.08 12.12
CA ASP A 89 1.86 5.90 12.67
C ASP A 89 1.17 4.99 11.64
N TYR A 90 1.64 5.00 10.39
CA TYR A 90 1.21 4.05 9.35
C TYR A 90 2.44 3.41 8.73
N TRP A 91 2.71 2.16 9.11
CA TRP A 91 3.89 1.40 8.72
C TRP A 91 3.54 0.38 7.65
N VAL A 92 4.39 0.28 6.63
CA VAL A 92 4.21 -0.64 5.50
C VAL A 92 5.50 -1.39 5.23
N ALA A 93 5.40 -2.69 5.00
CA ALA A 93 6.44 -3.49 4.39
C ALA A 93 5.82 -4.48 3.39
N VAL A 94 6.58 -4.88 2.38
CA VAL A 94 6.19 -5.95 1.45
C VAL A 94 7.23 -7.05 1.53
N ILE A 95 6.77 -8.29 1.69
CA ILE A 95 7.61 -9.48 1.67
C ILE A 95 7.45 -10.24 0.35
N ASN A 96 8.48 -10.99 -0.02
CA ASN A 96 8.41 -12.04 -1.02
C ASN A 96 8.01 -13.36 -0.33
N ASP A 97 6.72 -13.71 -0.38
CA ASP A 97 6.21 -14.99 0.10
C ASP A 97 6.28 -16.03 -1.02
N ALA A 98 7.43 -16.69 -1.14
CA ALA A 98 7.68 -17.75 -2.13
C ALA A 98 7.34 -17.36 -3.58
N GLY A 99 7.71 -16.14 -3.99
CA GLY A 99 7.46 -15.58 -5.33
C GLY A 99 6.21 -14.72 -5.42
N VAL A 100 5.45 -14.55 -4.33
CA VAL A 100 4.23 -13.72 -4.29
C VAL A 100 4.46 -12.51 -3.38
N PRO A 101 4.23 -11.27 -3.87
CA PRO A 101 4.29 -10.10 -3.01
C PRO A 101 3.13 -10.10 -2.02
N VAL A 102 3.42 -9.93 -0.73
CA VAL A 102 2.42 -9.74 0.33
C VAL A 102 2.73 -8.45 1.07
N GLU A 103 1.78 -7.53 1.09
CA GLU A 103 1.90 -6.27 1.81
C GLU A 103 1.40 -6.44 3.26
N LEU A 104 2.17 -5.90 4.20
CA LEU A 104 1.89 -5.95 5.62
C LEU A 104 1.89 -4.53 6.16
N ILE A 105 0.80 -4.19 6.86
CA ILE A 105 0.50 -2.84 7.31
C ILE A 105 0.28 -2.86 8.81
N GLN A 106 0.93 -1.96 9.56
CA GLN A 106 0.59 -1.71 10.96
C GLN A 106 0.26 -0.25 11.16
N THR A 107 -0.86 0.03 11.80
CA THR A 107 -1.25 1.37 12.21
C THR A 107 -2.16 1.32 13.42
N SER A 108 -2.09 2.32 14.29
CA SER A 108 -3.08 2.51 15.36
C SER A 108 -4.19 3.50 14.97
N LEU A 109 -4.10 4.07 13.76
CA LEU A 109 -5.05 5.04 13.24
C LEU A 109 -6.40 4.39 12.95
N SER A 110 -7.46 5.01 13.45
CA SER A 110 -8.82 4.70 13.02
C SER A 110 -9.08 5.20 11.59
N ASP A 111 -10.08 4.62 10.92
CA ASP A 111 -10.55 5.11 9.61
C ASP A 111 -10.83 6.61 9.64
N ALA A 112 -11.43 7.12 10.72
CA ALA A 112 -11.74 8.53 10.89
C ALA A 112 -10.49 9.42 10.89
N GLU A 113 -9.41 8.96 11.51
CA GLU A 113 -8.12 9.66 11.58
C GLU A 113 -7.37 9.60 10.26
N LEU A 114 -7.38 8.44 9.58
CA LEU A 114 -6.83 8.31 8.22
C LEU A 114 -7.52 9.28 7.26
N TRP A 115 -8.85 9.35 7.30
CA TRP A 115 -9.64 10.30 6.50
C TRP A 115 -9.36 11.76 6.85
N ALA A 116 -9.19 12.08 8.13
CA ALA A 116 -8.86 13.44 8.57
C ALA A 116 -7.47 13.87 8.05
N ARG A 117 -6.48 12.96 8.10
CA ARG A 117 -5.12 13.22 7.64
C ARG A 117 -5.00 13.30 6.12
N ALA A 118 -5.71 12.44 5.39
CA ALA A 118 -5.83 12.54 3.93
C ALA A 118 -6.40 13.91 3.51
N ARG A 119 -7.47 14.37 4.16
CA ARG A 119 -8.02 15.73 3.96
C ARG A 119 -7.05 16.83 4.40
N ALA A 120 -6.23 16.57 5.42
CA ALA A 120 -5.20 17.51 5.90
C ALA A 120 -3.93 17.52 5.04
N GLY A 121 -3.79 16.64 4.03
CA GLY A 121 -2.66 16.66 3.09
C GLY A 121 -1.33 16.32 3.73
N GLN A 122 -1.34 15.60 4.85
CA GLN A 122 -0.16 15.24 5.64
C GLN A 122 0.24 13.79 5.37
N GLY A 123 0.59 13.48 4.12
CA GLY A 123 1.19 12.19 3.75
C GLY A 123 2.40 12.40 2.86
N ALA A 124 3.54 11.79 3.22
CA ALA A 124 4.82 11.97 2.53
C ALA A 124 4.80 11.46 1.08
N LEU A 125 3.83 10.62 0.73
CA LEU A 125 3.63 10.09 -0.63
C LEU A 125 2.82 11.02 -1.55
N TYR A 126 1.93 11.86 -1.02
CA TYR A 126 0.97 12.65 -1.81
C TYR A 126 0.97 14.12 -1.41
N GLY A 127 2.15 14.73 -1.41
CA GLY A 127 2.32 16.16 -1.22
C GLY A 127 1.79 16.97 -2.41
N ASN A 128 0.48 17.12 -2.54
CA ASN A 128 -0.21 18.38 -2.82
C ASN A 128 -1.73 18.21 -2.90
N LYS A 129 -2.40 18.75 -1.88
CA LYS A 129 -3.86 18.94 -1.79
C LYS A 129 -4.44 19.65 -3.01
N LYS A 130 -5.41 19.00 -3.64
CA LYS A 130 -6.73 19.59 -3.95
C LYS A 130 -7.62 18.45 -4.44
N LEU A 131 -8.42 17.85 -3.56
CA LEU A 131 -9.60 17.14 -4.02
C LEU A 131 -10.83 17.67 -3.30
N PHE A 132 -11.61 18.37 -4.12
CA PHE A 132 -12.84 19.04 -3.83
C PHE A 132 -13.91 18.00 -3.49
N LEU A 133 -14.70 18.31 -2.46
CA LEU A 133 -16.06 17.82 -2.32
C LEU A 133 -16.83 18.20 -3.59
N ARG A 134 -17.30 17.19 -4.34
CA ARG A 134 -18.65 17.14 -4.93
C ARG A 134 -19.10 15.70 -5.02
#